data_AF-A0A532AJF0-F1
#
_entry.id   AF-A0A532AJF0-F1
#
_cell.length_a   1.000
_cell.length_b   1.000
_cell.length_c   1.000
_cell.angle_alpha   90.00
_cell.angle_beta   90.00
_cell.angle_gamma   90.00
#
_symmetry.space_group_name_H-M   'P 1'
#
loop_
_entity.id
_entity.type
_entity.pdbx_description
1 polymer ?
#
loop_
_entity_poly.entity_id
_entity_poly.type
_entity_poly.pdbx_seq_one_letter_code
_entity_poly.pdbx_strand_id
1 'polypeptide(L)'
;APVGNVEKDFWVCWTLNSLYQERPAGEPRLLFKGGTSLSKGYGLIQRFSEDIDVTVFRDDLEEPASVEELEALSNKKRRARLEAIRDACRGYITGPMRVFLAAQLADVTNGVGRVEV
;
A
#
# COMPACT_ATOMS: atom_id res chain seq x y z
N ALA A 1 -18.38 2.69 19.74
CA ALA A 1 -17.39 3.67 19.21
C ALA A 1 -18.13 4.94 18.81
N PRO A 2 -17.50 6.13 18.82
CA PRO A 2 -18.08 7.32 18.18
C PRO A 2 -18.54 6.99 16.76
N VAL A 3 -19.66 7.54 16.28
CA VAL A 3 -20.23 7.24 14.95
C VAL A 3 -19.18 7.40 13.84
N GLY A 4 -18.34 8.43 13.92
CA GLY A 4 -17.25 8.65 12.95
C GLY A 4 -16.20 7.55 12.90
N ASN A 5 -16.03 6.74 13.95
CA ASN A 5 -15.10 5.61 13.91
C ASN A 5 -15.69 4.43 13.12
N VAL A 6 -17.02 4.31 13.01
CA VAL A 6 -17.64 3.21 12.28
C VAL A 6 -17.41 3.37 10.77
N GLU A 7 -17.65 4.56 10.24
CA GLU A 7 -17.41 4.86 8.83
C GLU A 7 -15.93 4.68 8.46
N LYS A 8 -15.02 5.21 9.28
CA LYS A 8 -13.58 5.04 9.06
C LYS A 8 -13.16 3.57 9.13
N ASP A 9 -13.69 2.80 10.09
CA ASP A 9 -13.39 1.38 10.20
C ASP A 9 -13.86 0.58 8.98
N PHE A 10 -15.03 0.95 8.44
CA PHE A 10 -15.54 0.39 7.20
C PHE A 10 -14.58 0.65 6.04
N TRP A 11 -14.16 1.91 5.82
CA TRP A 11 -13.25 2.25 4.72
C TRP A 11 -11.86 1.63 4.88
N VAL A 12 -11.37 1.46 6.11
CA VAL A 12 -10.13 0.72 6.38
C VAL A 12 -10.28 -0.75 5.97
N CYS A 13 -11.35 -1.42 6.41
CA CYS A 13 -11.60 -2.82 6.06
C CYS A 13 -11.80 -3.00 4.56
N TRP A 14 -12.55 -2.10 3.91
CA TRP A 14 -12.77 -2.10 2.47
C TRP A 14 -11.45 -1.94 1.72
N THR A 15 -10.62 -0.97 2.10
CA THR A 15 -9.31 -0.73 1.46
C THR A 15 -8.40 -1.95 1.60
N LEU A 16 -8.36 -2.59 2.78
CA LEU A 16 -7.62 -3.83 2.97
C LEU A 16 -8.14 -4.96 2.07
N ASN A 17 -9.46 -5.10 1.94
CA ASN A 17 -10.05 -6.08 1.03
C ASN A 17 -9.63 -5.84 -0.42
N SER A 18 -9.75 -4.60 -0.90
CA SER A 18 -9.36 -4.24 -2.26
C SER A 18 -7.88 -4.46 -2.53
N LEU A 19 -7.00 -4.14 -1.58
CA LEU A 19 -5.55 -4.31 -1.76
C LEU A 19 -5.06 -5.77 -1.72
N TYR A 20 -5.71 -6.64 -0.94
CA TYR A 20 -5.19 -7.98 -0.66
C TYR A 20 -6.02 -9.13 -1.22
N GLN A 21 -7.28 -8.89 -1.63
CA GLN A 21 -8.17 -9.94 -2.16
C GLN A 21 -8.67 -9.65 -3.58
N GLU A 22 -8.87 -8.38 -3.95
CA GLU A 22 -9.49 -8.03 -5.24
C GLU A 22 -8.49 -7.60 -6.32
N ARG A 23 -7.22 -7.45 -5.97
CA ARG A 23 -6.18 -7.06 -6.92
C ARG A 23 -5.91 -8.15 -7.96
N PRO A 24 -5.75 -7.78 -9.26
CA PRO A 24 -5.40 -8.73 -10.30
C PRO A 24 -4.11 -9.50 -10.01
N ALA A 25 -4.01 -10.71 -10.53
CA ALA A 25 -2.78 -11.50 -10.48
C ALA A 25 -1.66 -10.79 -11.27
N GLY A 26 -0.42 -10.92 -10.80
CA GLY A 26 0.76 -10.29 -11.42
C GLY A 26 1.05 -8.86 -10.98
N GLU A 27 0.17 -8.27 -10.17
CA GLU A 27 0.43 -6.99 -9.51
C GLU A 27 1.53 -7.11 -8.43
N PRO A 28 2.31 -6.04 -8.15
CA PRO A 28 3.35 -6.05 -7.12
C PRO A 28 2.87 -6.58 -5.77
N ARG A 29 3.66 -7.44 -5.12
CA ARG A 29 3.31 -7.95 -3.78
C ARG A 29 3.25 -6.79 -2.79
N LEU A 30 2.33 -6.91 -1.85
CA LEU A 30 2.16 -5.97 -0.74
C LEU A 30 2.32 -6.71 0.58
N LEU A 31 2.91 -6.04 1.57
CA LEU A 31 2.94 -6.48 2.97
C LEU A 31 2.19 -5.48 3.82
N PHE A 32 1.15 -5.96 4.52
CA PHE A 32 0.44 -5.20 5.53
C PHE A 32 1.22 -5.23 6.84
N LYS A 33 1.48 -4.06 7.42
CA LYS A 33 2.27 -3.92 8.65
C LYS A 33 1.69 -2.83 9.57
N GLY A 34 2.45 -2.49 10.61
CA GLY A 34 2.15 -1.37 11.49
C GLY A 34 1.05 -1.65 12.51
N GLY A 35 0.59 -0.59 13.18
CA GLY A 35 -0.35 -0.69 14.31
C GLY A 35 -1.70 -1.29 13.91
N THR A 36 -2.14 -1.02 12.69
CA THR A 36 -3.42 -1.52 12.17
C THR A 36 -3.35 -3.01 11.88
N SER A 37 -2.20 -3.55 11.45
CA SER A 37 -2.03 -5.00 11.34
C SER A 37 -2.09 -5.70 12.70
N LEU A 38 -1.51 -5.08 13.75
CA LEU A 38 -1.55 -5.61 15.11
C LEU A 38 -2.96 -5.61 15.70
N SER A 39 -3.79 -4.59 15.40
CA SER A 39 -5.18 -4.55 15.86
C SER A 39 -6.11 -5.43 15.01
N LYS A 40 -6.07 -5.31 13.68
CA LYS A 40 -7.03 -5.97 12.77
C LYS A 40 -6.67 -7.43 12.46
N GLY A 41 -5.39 -7.75 12.34
CA GLY A 41 -4.94 -9.11 12.03
C GLY A 41 -4.77 -9.98 13.27
N TYR A 42 -4.28 -9.39 14.38
CA TYR A 42 -3.87 -10.15 15.56
C TYR A 42 -4.62 -9.81 16.86
N GLY A 43 -5.44 -8.75 16.88
CA GLY A 43 -6.16 -8.33 18.09
C GLY A 43 -5.27 -7.92 19.27
N LEU A 44 -4.00 -7.60 19.02
CA LEU A 44 -2.97 -7.39 20.06
C LEU A 44 -3.07 -6.02 20.74
N ILE A 45 -3.76 -5.06 20.13
CA ILE A 45 -3.99 -3.72 20.68
C ILE A 45 -5.46 -3.33 20.54
N GLN A 46 -6.03 -2.68 21.57
CA GLN A 46 -7.42 -2.23 21.59
C GLN A 46 -7.52 -0.71 21.41
N ARG A 47 -7.04 -0.23 20.27
CA ARG A 47 -7.26 1.15 19.81
C ARG A 47 -7.74 1.15 18.37
N PHE A 48 -8.61 2.11 18.04
CA PHE A 48 -8.91 2.38 16.65
C PHE A 48 -7.63 2.90 15.96
N SER A 49 -7.35 2.37 14.78
CA SER A 49 -6.16 2.72 13.97
C SER A 49 -6.65 2.92 12.54
N GLU A 50 -6.66 4.18 12.11
CA GLU A 50 -7.18 4.61 10.82
C GLU A 50 -6.17 4.42 9.68
N ASP A 51 -4.88 4.54 9.99
CA ASP A 51 -3.82 4.47 9.00
C ASP A 51 -3.61 3.04 8.50
N ILE A 52 -3.25 2.87 7.22
CA ILE A 52 -2.87 1.56 6.66
C ILE A 52 -1.42 1.62 6.22
N ASP A 53 -0.54 0.94 6.96
CA ASP A 53 0.87 0.84 6.59
C ASP A 53 1.09 -0.32 5.60
N VAL A 54 1.48 0.01 4.37
CA VAL A 54 1.73 -0.96 3.30
C VAL A 54 3.17 -0.86 2.81
N THR A 55 3.84 -2.00 2.64
CA THR A 55 5.13 -2.10 1.94
C THR A 55 4.93 -2.73 0.57
N VAL A 56 5.45 -2.10 -0.49
CA VAL A 56 5.51 -2.66 -1.84
C VAL A 56 6.86 -3.36 -2.02
N PHE A 57 6.86 -4.60 -2.53
CA PHE A 57 8.10 -5.33 -2.77
C PHE A 57 8.81 -4.78 -4.01
N ARG A 58 10.02 -4.24 -3.83
CA ARG A 58 10.82 -3.63 -4.91
C ARG A 58 11.19 -4.59 -6.04
N ASP A 59 11.27 -5.89 -5.76
CA ASP A 59 11.57 -6.92 -6.75
C ASP A 59 10.48 -7.02 -7.83
N ASP A 60 9.27 -6.54 -7.51
CA ASP A 60 8.13 -6.57 -8.41
C ASP A 60 7.93 -5.20 -9.12
N LEU A 61 8.88 -4.25 -8.98
CA LEU A 61 8.81 -2.89 -9.53
C LEU A 61 9.79 -2.63 -10.68
N GLU A 62 10.25 -3.68 -11.35
CA GLU A 62 11.27 -3.62 -12.42
C GLU A 62 12.63 -3.04 -11.96
N GLU A 63 12.78 -2.80 -10.65
CA GLU A 63 13.99 -2.27 -10.02
C GLU A 63 14.51 -3.22 -8.91
N PRO A 64 14.77 -4.51 -9.23
CA PRO A 64 15.24 -5.47 -8.24
C PRO A 64 16.60 -5.05 -7.68
N ALA A 65 16.77 -5.23 -6.37
CA ALA A 65 18.05 -4.97 -5.72
C ALA A 65 18.15 -5.81 -4.45
N SER A 66 19.18 -6.62 -4.33
CA SER A 66 19.53 -7.28 -3.07
C SER A 66 20.13 -6.29 -2.08
N VAL A 67 20.13 -6.65 -0.79
CA VAL A 67 20.76 -5.82 0.24
C VAL A 67 22.27 -5.78 0.02
N GLU A 68 22.84 -6.92 -0.32
CA GLU A 68 24.27 -7.12 -0.56
C GLU A 68 24.76 -6.27 -1.74
N GLU A 69 24.01 -6.23 -2.85
CA GLU A 69 24.33 -5.35 -3.99
C GLU A 69 24.31 -3.88 -3.58
N LEU A 70 23.27 -3.44 -2.86
CA LEU A 70 23.17 -2.06 -2.40
C LEU A 70 24.33 -1.70 -1.48
N GLU A 71 24.71 -2.61 -0.58
CA GLU A 71 25.82 -2.42 0.36
C GLU A 71 27.19 -2.35 -0.33
N ALA A 72 27.39 -3.12 -1.41
CA ALA A 72 28.63 -3.08 -2.19
C ALA A 72 28.80 -1.79 -3.02
N LEU A 73 27.72 -1.03 -3.27
CA LEU A 73 27.79 0.22 -4.03
C LEU A 73 28.43 1.36 -3.21
N SER A 74 29.14 2.24 -3.93
CA SER A 74 29.52 3.53 -3.37
C SER A 74 28.29 4.37 -3.00
N ASN A 75 28.42 5.26 -2.03
CA ASN A 75 27.32 6.09 -1.54
C ASN A 75 26.53 6.80 -2.66
N LYS A 76 27.23 7.32 -3.68
CA LYS A 76 26.58 7.98 -4.83
C LYS A 76 25.73 7.00 -5.65
N LYS A 77 26.27 5.81 -5.95
CA LYS A 77 25.55 4.79 -6.73
C LYS A 77 24.39 4.19 -5.93
N ARG A 78 24.60 3.92 -4.63
CA ARG A 78 23.54 3.43 -3.72
C ARG A 78 22.38 4.42 -3.66
N ARG A 79 22.66 5.72 -3.52
CA ARG A 79 21.61 6.76 -3.51
C ARG A 79 20.82 6.79 -4.82
N ALA A 80 21.52 6.75 -5.96
CA ALA A 80 20.85 6.70 -7.27
C ALA A 80 19.98 5.46 -7.43
N ARG A 81 20.43 4.28 -6.93
CA ARG A 81 19.65 3.04 -6.98
C ARG A 81 18.40 3.11 -6.11
N LEU A 82 18.52 3.63 -4.88
CA LEU A 82 17.39 3.83 -3.98
C LEU A 82 16.38 4.86 -4.51
N GLU A 83 16.86 5.90 -5.21
CA GLU A 83 16.02 6.88 -5.89
C GLU A 83 15.21 6.26 -7.03
N ALA A 84 15.83 5.41 -7.87
CA ALA A 84 15.12 4.66 -8.91
C ALA A 84 14.01 3.77 -8.32
N ILE A 85 14.32 3.01 -7.26
CA ILE A 85 13.31 2.17 -6.57
C ILE A 85 12.18 3.02 -6.00
N ARG A 86 12.50 4.16 -5.38
CA ARG A 86 11.49 5.09 -4.85
C ARG A 86 10.59 5.62 -5.95
N ASP A 87 11.17 5.99 -7.08
CA ASP A 87 10.43 6.60 -8.19
C ASP A 87 9.58 5.56 -8.93
N ALA A 88 10.07 4.33 -9.09
CA ALA A 88 9.27 3.20 -9.57
C ALA A 88 8.09 2.90 -8.65
N CYS A 89 8.31 2.87 -7.33
CA CYS A 89 7.25 2.69 -6.34
C CYS A 89 6.23 3.82 -6.40
N ARG A 90 6.69 5.08 -6.53
CA ARG A 90 5.81 6.23 -6.71
C ARG A 90 4.97 6.09 -7.98
N GLY A 91 5.57 5.71 -9.11
CA GLY A 91 4.87 5.49 -10.37
C GLY A 91 3.80 4.40 -10.26
N TYR A 92 4.11 3.33 -9.53
CA TYR A 92 3.14 2.27 -9.25
C TYR A 92 1.94 2.77 -8.43
N ILE A 93 2.21 3.52 -7.34
CA ILE A 93 1.18 4.02 -6.44
C ILE A 93 0.30 5.08 -7.14
N THR A 94 0.89 6.05 -7.83
CA THR A 94 0.15 7.15 -8.47
C THR A 94 -0.52 6.74 -9.78
N GLY A 95 -0.09 5.63 -10.38
CA GLY A 95 -0.62 5.06 -11.61
C GLY A 95 -1.47 3.82 -11.35
N PRO A 96 -0.97 2.59 -11.64
CA PRO A 96 -1.77 1.36 -11.60
C PRO A 96 -2.59 1.16 -10.32
N MET A 97 -1.99 1.33 -9.14
CA MET A 97 -2.71 1.11 -7.88
C MET A 97 -3.84 2.12 -7.69
N ARG A 98 -3.60 3.41 -7.94
CA ARG A 98 -4.61 4.45 -7.85
C ARG A 98 -5.75 4.23 -8.84
N VAL A 99 -5.44 3.85 -10.08
CA VAL A 99 -6.45 3.57 -11.11
C VAL A 99 -7.33 2.39 -10.67
N PHE A 100 -6.72 1.32 -10.17
CA PHE A 100 -7.45 0.17 -9.63
C PHE A 100 -8.37 0.57 -8.47
N LEU A 101 -7.84 1.25 -7.45
CA LEU A 101 -8.63 1.66 -6.28
C LEU A 101 -9.76 2.64 -6.65
N ALA A 102 -9.51 3.55 -7.61
CA ALA A 102 -10.54 4.47 -8.09
C ALA A 102 -11.68 3.71 -8.81
N ALA A 103 -11.35 2.67 -9.58
CA ALA A 103 -12.35 1.83 -10.22
C ALA A 103 -13.17 1.02 -9.19
N GLN A 104 -12.50 0.41 -8.20
CA GLN A 104 -13.18 -0.30 -7.10
C GLN A 104 -14.10 0.65 -6.32
N LEU A 105 -13.63 1.86 -6.01
CA LEU A 105 -14.43 2.86 -5.30
C LEU A 105 -15.67 3.24 -6.10
N ALA A 106 -15.50 3.54 -7.39
CA ALA A 106 -16.61 3.95 -8.25
C ALA A 106 -17.68 2.86 -8.38
N ASP A 107 -17.28 1.58 -8.40
CA ASP A 107 -18.22 0.45 -8.45
C ASP A 107 -19.09 0.39 -7.18
N VAL A 108 -18.47 0.47 -5.99
CA VAL A 108 -19.20 0.34 -4.72
C VAL A 108 -19.99 1.59 -4.32
N THR A 109 -19.66 2.75 -4.88
CA THR A 109 -20.32 4.03 -4.55
C THR A 109 -21.21 4.59 -5.66
N ASN A 110 -21.41 3.86 -6.77
CA ASN A 110 -22.06 4.37 -7.98
C ASN A 110 -21.42 5.68 -8.49
N GLY A 111 -20.09 5.74 -8.47
CA GLY A 111 -19.30 6.87 -8.97
C GLY A 111 -19.14 8.06 -8.01
N VAL A 112 -19.57 7.92 -6.75
CA VAL A 112 -19.41 8.98 -5.73
C VAL A 112 -18.07 8.85 -5.01
N GLY A 113 -17.32 9.94 -4.88
CA GLY A 113 -16.03 9.97 -4.18
C GLY A 113 -14.83 9.87 -5.12
N ARG A 114 -13.62 9.94 -4.55
CA ARG A 114 -12.36 9.93 -5.30
C ARG A 114 -11.20 9.43 -4.45
N VAL A 115 -10.19 8.86 -5.12
CA VAL A 115 -8.90 8.49 -4.52
C VAL A 115 -7.88 9.60 -4.77
N GLU A 116 -7.26 10.09 -3.70
CA GLU A 116 -6.23 11.14 -3.71
C GLU A 116 -4.86 10.55 -3.31
N VAL A 117 -3.79 11.07 -3.93
CA VAL A 117 -2.38 10.69 -3.70
C VAL A 117 -1.52 11.93 -3.72
#